data_AF-A0A7V0TZH0-F1
#
_entry.id   AF-A0A7V0TZH0-F1
#
_cell.length_a   1.000
_cell.length_b   1.000
_cell.length_c   1.000
_cell.angle_alpha   90.00
_cell.angle_beta   90.00
_cell.angle_gamma   90.00
#
_symmetry.space_group_name_H-M   'P 1'
#
loop_
_entity.id
_entity.type
_entity.pdbx_description
1 polymer ?
#
loop_
_entity_poly.entity_id
_entity_poly.type
_entity_poly.pdbx_seq_one_letter_code
_entity_poly.pdbx_strand_id
1 'polypeptide(L)'
;MLHSNPIIKQTGILLSPDNSRVVLRRFSPHPEKRITSIINRVHTLPEDKVKINLDLLLSRFSERHLDLEKKLLDIFESIQVHYDTDYELSISRKLLIGAYFSNEYAFESAALFNPSIVPHPDQSNLPPDSLRFIMSLRAIG
;
A
#
# COMPACT_ATOMS: atom_id res chain seq x y z
N MET A 1 22.66 1.54 52.40
CA MET A 1 21.71 0.97 51.42
C MET A 1 22.06 1.53 50.06
N LEU A 2 22.62 0.71 49.16
CA LEU A 2 22.95 1.14 47.81
C LEU A 2 21.67 1.08 46.98
N HIS A 3 21.09 2.25 46.66
CA HIS A 3 20.08 2.33 45.61
C HIS A 3 20.80 2.16 44.27
N SER A 4 20.74 0.96 43.72
CA SER A 4 21.24 0.65 42.38
C SER A 4 20.43 1.48 41.37
N ASN A 5 21.02 2.56 40.85
CA ASN A 5 20.45 3.24 39.69
C ASN A 5 20.29 2.22 38.55
N PRO A 6 19.13 2.17 37.88
CA PRO A 6 18.94 1.20 36.80
C PRO A 6 19.94 1.50 35.68
N ILE A 7 20.77 0.50 35.34
CA ILE A 7 21.78 0.56 34.27
C ILE A 7 21.11 0.74 32.90
N ILE A 8 19.81 0.46 32.80
CA ILE A 8 19.01 0.57 31.58
C ILE A 8 17.79 1.46 31.87
N LYS A 9 17.59 2.49 31.05
CA LYS A 9 16.38 3.32 31.06
C LYS A 9 15.54 3.03 29.81
N GLN A 10 14.29 2.60 29.99
CA GLN A 10 13.36 2.44 28.88
C GLN A 10 13.07 3.81 28.26
N THR A 11 13.19 3.92 26.93
CA THR A 11 12.97 5.18 26.20
C THR A 11 11.49 5.53 26.03
N GLY A 12 10.59 4.56 26.22
CA GLY A 12 9.16 4.69 25.93
C GLY A 12 8.82 4.65 24.43
N ILE A 13 9.83 4.54 23.55
CA ILE A 13 9.61 4.43 22.12
C ILE A 13 9.09 3.03 21.81
N LEU A 14 7.90 2.96 21.22
CA LEU A 14 7.31 1.74 20.69
C LEU A 14 7.38 1.77 19.16
N LEU A 15 8.06 0.78 18.58
CA LEU A 15 8.04 0.56 17.14
C LEU A 15 7.02 -0.54 16.86
N SER A 16 5.90 -0.17 16.26
CA SER A 16 4.81 -1.07 15.93
C SER A 16 4.62 -1.15 14.42
N PRO A 17 4.16 -2.30 13.90
CA PRO A 17 3.80 -2.40 12.50
C PRO A 17 2.77 -1.35 12.09
N ASP A 18 2.95 -0.76 10.92
CA ASP A 18 2.05 0.22 10.33
C ASP A 18 1.34 -0.36 9.10
N ASN A 19 0.12 -0.87 9.32
CA ASN A 19 -0.71 -1.45 8.27
C ASN A 19 -1.28 -0.41 7.28
N SER A 20 -1.06 0.89 7.52
CA SER A 20 -1.40 1.94 6.57
C SER A 20 -0.38 2.05 5.43
N ARG A 21 0.83 1.48 5.61
CA ARG A 21 1.89 1.43 4.58
C ARG A 21 1.61 0.34 3.56
N VAL A 22 0.79 0.73 2.59
CA VAL A 22 0.30 -0.14 1.53
C VAL A 22 0.86 0.23 0.17
N VAL A 23 0.88 -0.75 -0.73
CA VAL A 23 1.06 -0.52 -2.16
C VAL A 23 -0.07 -1.14 -2.94
N LEU A 24 -0.48 -0.43 -3.98
CA LEU A 24 -1.36 -0.95 -4.99
C LEU A 24 -0.52 -1.79 -5.97
N ARG A 25 -0.92 -3.04 -6.19
CA ARG A 25 -0.30 -3.96 -7.16
C ARG A 25 -1.34 -4.43 -8.16
N ARG A 26 -0.91 -4.74 -9.37
CA ARG A 26 -1.76 -5.39 -10.37
C ARG A 26 -2.19 -6.77 -9.86
N PHE A 27 -3.47 -7.04 -9.98
CA PHE A 27 -4.08 -8.35 -9.78
C PHE A 27 -4.49 -8.91 -11.14
N SER A 28 -3.98 -10.10 -11.47
CA SER A 28 -4.31 -10.81 -12.71
C SER A 28 -5.04 -12.12 -12.37
N PRO A 29 -6.39 -12.11 -12.33
CA PRO A 29 -7.17 -13.29 -12.02
C PRO A 29 -6.91 -14.41 -13.03
N HIS A 30 -6.78 -15.65 -12.54
CA HIS A 30 -6.76 -16.85 -13.36
C HIS A 30 -8.04 -17.68 -13.15
N PRO A 31 -8.50 -18.43 -14.18
CA PRO A 31 -8.00 -18.45 -15.56
C PRO A 31 -8.37 -17.19 -16.36
N GLU A 32 -7.77 -16.92 -17.53
CA GLU A 32 -8.00 -15.69 -18.32
C GLU A 32 -9.48 -15.38 -18.60
N LYS A 33 -10.33 -16.40 -18.78
CA LYS A 33 -11.80 -16.22 -18.93
C LYS A 33 -12.42 -15.41 -17.79
N ARG A 34 -11.81 -15.42 -16.61
CA ARG A 34 -12.23 -14.63 -15.44
C ARG A 34 -12.00 -13.13 -15.63
N ILE A 35 -10.96 -12.74 -16.36
CA ILE A 35 -10.66 -11.34 -16.71
C ILE A 35 -11.83 -10.78 -17.52
N THR A 36 -12.17 -11.41 -18.64
CA THR A 36 -13.28 -10.99 -19.50
C THR A 36 -14.62 -10.99 -18.75
N SER A 37 -14.88 -11.98 -17.89
CA SER A 37 -16.11 -12.03 -17.08
C SER A 37 -16.24 -10.84 -16.13
N ILE A 38 -15.16 -10.45 -15.46
CA ILE A 38 -15.16 -9.28 -14.56
C ILE A 38 -15.42 -8.01 -15.36
N ILE A 39 -14.72 -7.82 -16.48
CA ILE A 39 -14.89 -6.64 -17.33
C ILE A 39 -16.33 -6.54 -17.82
N ASN A 40 -16.91 -7.63 -18.32
CA ASN A 40 -18.30 -7.66 -18.79
C ASN A 40 -19.30 -7.31 -17.68
N ARG A 41 -19.07 -7.77 -16.44
CA ARG A 41 -19.92 -7.42 -15.31
C ARG A 41 -19.85 -5.94 -14.96
N VAL A 42 -18.66 -5.34 -15.02
CA VAL A 42 -18.52 -3.90 -14.82
C VAL A 42 -19.15 -3.15 -16.00
N HIS A 43 -19.02 -3.65 -17.22
CA HIS A 43 -19.62 -3.07 -18.43
C HIS A 43 -21.16 -3.05 -18.39
N THR A 44 -21.80 -4.08 -17.83
CA THR A 44 -23.26 -4.12 -17.72
C THR A 44 -23.84 -3.26 -16.60
N LEU A 45 -23.00 -2.66 -15.75
CA LEU A 45 -23.47 -1.74 -14.72
C LEU A 45 -24.02 -0.44 -15.35
N PRO A 46 -25.17 0.06 -14.88
CA PRO A 46 -25.61 1.42 -15.16
C PRO A 46 -24.55 2.46 -14.73
N GLU A 47 -24.47 3.57 -15.45
CA GLU A 47 -23.42 4.57 -15.24
C GLU A 47 -23.48 5.25 -13.87
N ASP A 48 -24.68 5.44 -13.31
CA ASP A 48 -24.88 5.91 -11.93
C ASP A 48 -24.26 4.94 -10.91
N LYS A 49 -24.41 3.62 -11.14
CA LYS A 49 -23.81 2.60 -10.29
C LYS A 49 -22.29 2.56 -10.39
N VAL A 50 -21.73 2.80 -11.59
CA VAL A 50 -20.28 2.92 -11.75
C VAL A 50 -19.74 4.07 -10.91
N LYS A 51 -20.37 5.25 -11.00
CA LYS A 51 -19.94 6.43 -10.23
C LYS A 51 -20.04 6.21 -8.72
N ILE A 52 -21.16 5.68 -8.23
CA ILE A 52 -21.35 5.37 -6.81
C ILE A 52 -20.29 4.41 -6.29
N ASN A 53 -19.98 3.34 -7.04
CA ASN A 53 -18.95 2.38 -6.63
C ASN A 53 -17.55 2.99 -6.66
N LEU A 54 -17.26 3.83 -7.66
CA LEU A 54 -15.99 4.52 -7.76
C LEU A 54 -15.81 5.52 -6.60
N ASP A 55 -16.82 6.34 -6.30
CA ASP A 55 -16.77 7.30 -5.20
C ASP A 55 -16.55 6.59 -3.85
N LEU A 56 -17.25 5.47 -3.63
CA LEU A 56 -17.06 4.65 -2.44
C LEU A 56 -15.62 4.10 -2.37
N LEU A 57 -15.06 3.67 -3.50
CA LEU A 57 -13.69 3.20 -3.58
C LEU A 57 -12.69 4.33 -3.26
N LEU A 58 -12.79 5.47 -3.93
CA LEU A 58 -11.88 6.60 -3.71
C LEU A 58 -11.96 7.09 -2.25
N SER A 59 -13.16 7.16 -1.66
CA SER A 59 -13.32 7.54 -0.25
C SER A 59 -12.59 6.63 0.74
N ARG A 60 -12.38 5.35 0.40
CA ARG A 60 -11.74 4.35 1.27
C ARG A 60 -10.23 4.21 1.07
N PHE A 61 -9.72 4.57 -0.09
CA PHE A 61 -8.35 4.23 -0.50
C PHE A 61 -7.49 5.44 -0.85
N SER A 62 -8.06 6.60 -1.22
CA SER A 62 -7.27 7.75 -1.67
C SER A 62 -6.33 8.32 -0.60
N GLU A 63 -6.66 8.22 0.69
CA GLU A 63 -5.80 8.71 1.78
C GLU A 63 -4.45 7.97 1.84
N ARG A 64 -4.44 6.67 1.50
CA ARG A 64 -3.26 5.80 1.63
C ARG A 64 -2.47 5.65 0.32
N HIS A 65 -3.02 6.09 -0.80
CA HIS A 65 -2.41 5.95 -2.12
C HIS A 65 -2.26 7.30 -2.80
N LEU A 66 -1.03 7.79 -2.92
CA LEU A 66 -0.71 8.90 -3.81
C LEU A 66 -1.09 8.53 -5.25
N ASP A 67 -1.77 9.44 -5.94
CA ASP A 67 -2.20 9.32 -7.34
C ASP A 67 -3.01 8.04 -7.63
N LEU A 68 -3.92 7.65 -6.73
CA LEU A 68 -4.71 6.42 -6.86
C LEU A 68 -5.39 6.30 -8.22
N GLU A 69 -6.10 7.33 -8.67
CA GLU A 69 -6.81 7.32 -9.95
C GLU A 69 -5.87 7.05 -11.13
N LYS A 70 -4.70 7.71 -11.17
CA LYS A 70 -3.70 7.49 -12.21
C LYS A 70 -3.24 6.03 -12.22
N LYS A 71 -2.91 5.46 -11.06
CA LYS A 71 -2.51 4.04 -10.95
C LYS A 71 -3.61 3.09 -11.42
N LEU A 72 -4.88 3.40 -11.13
CA LEU A 72 -6.01 2.59 -11.60
C LEU A 72 -6.16 2.65 -13.12
N LEU A 73 -5.93 3.81 -13.74
CA LEU A 73 -5.90 3.94 -15.20
C LEU A 73 -4.75 3.15 -15.82
N ASP A 74 -3.54 3.27 -15.26
CA ASP A 74 -2.37 2.52 -15.74
C ASP A 74 -2.66 1.00 -15.71
N ILE A 75 -3.33 0.52 -14.64
CA ILE A 75 -3.76 -0.89 -14.54
C ILE A 75 -4.79 -1.23 -15.62
N PHE A 76 -5.80 -0.38 -15.84
CA PHE A 76 -6.80 -0.58 -16.89
C PHE A 76 -6.16 -0.66 -18.29
N GLU A 77 -5.28 0.26 -18.64
CA GLU A 77 -4.59 0.27 -19.93
C GLU A 77 -3.78 -1.02 -20.13
N SER A 78 -3.16 -1.50 -19.06
CA SER A 78 -2.36 -2.73 -19.09
C SER A 78 -3.16 -4.03 -19.26
N ILE A 79 -4.50 -3.99 -19.13
CA ILE A 79 -5.42 -5.12 -19.39
C ILE A 79 -6.32 -4.90 -20.61
N GLN A 80 -6.25 -3.72 -21.24
CA GLN A 80 -7.10 -3.36 -22.38
C GLN A 80 -6.94 -4.34 -23.57
N VAL A 81 -5.79 -5.03 -23.67
CA VAL A 81 -5.59 -6.11 -24.66
C VAL A 81 -6.60 -7.25 -24.55
N HIS A 82 -7.23 -7.45 -23.39
CA HIS A 82 -8.28 -8.46 -23.19
C HIS A 82 -9.69 -7.93 -23.52
N TYR A 83 -9.78 -6.73 -24.10
CA TYR A 83 -11.00 -5.99 -24.34
C TYR A 83 -11.20 -5.73 -25.84
N ASP A 84 -12.03 -6.56 -26.49
CA ASP A 84 -12.37 -6.47 -27.92
C ASP A 84 -13.68 -5.70 -28.15
N THR A 85 -13.80 -4.45 -27.69
CA THR A 85 -15.00 -3.65 -28.02
C THR A 85 -14.65 -2.26 -28.55
N ASP A 86 -15.31 -1.88 -29.65
CA ASP A 86 -15.24 -0.55 -30.27
C ASP A 86 -15.90 0.58 -29.45
N TYR A 87 -16.39 0.30 -28.24
CA TYR A 87 -17.07 1.29 -27.41
C TYR A 87 -16.09 2.08 -26.53
N GLU A 88 -16.12 3.40 -26.65
CA GLU A 88 -15.41 4.29 -25.73
C GLU A 88 -16.00 4.22 -24.32
N LEU A 89 -15.21 3.72 -23.37
CA LEU A 89 -15.59 3.67 -21.96
C LEU A 89 -15.42 5.04 -21.29
N SER A 90 -16.34 5.39 -20.40
CA SER A 90 -16.19 6.56 -19.53
C SER A 90 -14.97 6.42 -18.62
N ILE A 91 -14.38 7.55 -18.22
CA ILE A 91 -13.23 7.55 -17.30
C ILE A 91 -13.54 6.82 -15.98
N SER A 92 -14.73 7.04 -15.42
CA SER A 92 -15.16 6.39 -14.19
C SER A 92 -15.22 4.87 -14.33
N ARG A 93 -15.62 4.37 -15.49
CA ARG A 93 -15.68 2.94 -15.78
C ARG A 93 -14.29 2.35 -15.96
N LYS A 94 -13.38 3.05 -16.64
CA LYS A 94 -11.97 2.65 -16.75
C LYS A 94 -11.32 2.53 -15.37
N LEU A 95 -11.51 3.53 -14.52
CA LEU A 95 -11.03 3.54 -13.13
C LEU A 95 -11.60 2.38 -12.31
N LEU A 96 -12.91 2.16 -12.38
CA LEU A 96 -13.56 1.07 -11.65
C LEU A 96 -13.08 -0.30 -12.13
N ILE A 97 -12.92 -0.50 -13.44
CA ILE A 97 -12.32 -1.72 -13.99
C ILE A 97 -10.90 -1.88 -13.45
N GLY A 98 -10.04 -0.87 -13.58
CA GLY A 98 -8.67 -0.89 -13.04
C GLY A 98 -8.62 -1.30 -11.57
N ALA A 99 -9.60 -0.85 -10.77
CA ALA A 99 -9.69 -1.22 -9.36
C ALA A 99 -9.97 -2.71 -9.13
N TYR A 100 -10.84 -3.33 -9.93
CA TYR A 100 -11.08 -4.78 -9.88
C TYR A 100 -9.86 -5.64 -10.24
N PHE A 101 -8.89 -5.05 -10.95
CA PHE A 101 -7.61 -5.66 -11.31
C PHE A 101 -6.45 -5.11 -10.48
N SER A 102 -6.75 -4.62 -9.29
CA SER A 102 -5.76 -4.16 -8.31
C SER A 102 -5.91 -4.89 -6.98
N ASN A 103 -4.80 -5.04 -6.26
CA ASN A 103 -4.75 -5.51 -4.88
C ASN A 103 -3.98 -4.49 -4.04
N GLU A 104 -4.51 -4.19 -2.87
CA GLU A 104 -3.79 -3.46 -1.84
C GLU A 104 -2.97 -4.45 -1.00
N TYR A 105 -1.66 -4.22 -0.87
CA TYR A 105 -0.75 -5.04 -0.08
C TYR A 105 -0.03 -4.18 0.95
N ALA A 106 -0.24 -4.46 2.23
CA ALA A 106 0.48 -3.83 3.34
C ALA A 106 1.86 -4.49 3.50
N PHE A 107 2.93 -3.71 3.49
CA PHE A 107 4.29 -4.26 3.71
C PHE A 107 4.60 -4.57 5.17
N GLU A 108 3.91 -3.90 6.07
CA GLU A 108 4.19 -3.86 7.50
C GLU A 108 2.92 -4.19 8.29
N SER A 109 2.27 -5.31 7.96
CA SER A 109 0.96 -5.68 8.49
C SER A 109 1.04 -6.59 9.72
N ALA A 110 2.00 -7.53 9.75
CA ALA A 110 2.00 -8.62 10.71
C ALA A 110 2.97 -8.37 11.87
N ALA A 111 4.21 -7.98 11.59
CA ALA A 111 5.17 -7.62 12.63
C ALA A 111 6.49 -7.01 12.11
N LEU A 112 7.26 -6.43 13.05
CA LEU A 112 8.61 -5.93 12.87
C LEU A 112 9.61 -6.85 13.59
N PHE A 113 10.65 -7.31 12.88
CA PHE A 113 11.63 -8.27 13.43
C PHE A 113 13.06 -7.98 12.98
N ASN A 114 14.01 -8.76 13.50
CA ASN A 114 15.43 -8.75 13.11
C ASN A 114 16.09 -7.36 13.19
N PRO A 115 16.07 -6.71 14.37
CA PRO A 115 16.76 -5.44 14.54
C PRO A 115 18.25 -5.60 14.24
N SER A 116 18.79 -4.71 13.40
CA SER A 116 20.22 -4.54 13.19
C SER A 116 20.60 -3.11 13.51
N ILE A 117 21.76 -2.91 14.16
CA ILE A 117 22.22 -1.60 14.60
C ILE A 117 23.65 -1.40 14.11
N VAL A 118 23.94 -0.21 13.58
CA VAL A 118 25.29 0.23 13.23
C VAL A 118 25.53 1.65 13.76
N PRO A 119 26.77 2.05 14.06
CA PRO A 119 27.08 3.45 14.35
C PRO A 119 26.66 4.37 13.19
N HIS A 120 26.07 5.52 13.50
CA HIS A 120 25.80 6.55 12.51
C HIS A 120 27.15 7.13 12.00
N PRO A 121 27.32 7.41 10.70
CA PRO A 121 28.60 7.92 10.17
C PRO A 121 29.00 9.28 10.77
N ASP A 122 28.02 10.12 11.08
CA ASP A 122 28.23 11.36 11.83
C ASP A 122 27.97 11.15 13.34
N GLN A 123 28.99 11.43 14.16
CA GLN A 123 28.98 11.39 15.63
C GLN A 123 29.23 12.79 16.26
N SER A 124 29.16 13.87 15.47
CA SER A 124 29.37 15.22 15.99
C SER A 124 28.30 15.64 17.00
N ASN A 125 28.65 16.52 17.93
CA ASN A 125 27.75 17.13 18.93
C ASN A 125 27.05 16.12 19.86
N LEU A 126 27.71 15.02 20.19
CA LEU A 126 27.21 14.05 21.16
C LEU A 126 27.77 14.33 22.56
N PRO A 127 27.00 14.08 23.63
CA PRO A 127 27.54 14.08 24.98
C PRO A 127 28.68 13.05 25.12
N PRO A 128 29.59 13.23 26.09
CA PRO A 128 30.55 12.19 26.46
C PRO A 128 29.85 10.84 26.70
N ASP A 129 30.55 9.74 26.37
CA ASP A 129 30.08 8.37 26.55
C ASP A 129 28.76 8.03 25.82
N SER A 130 28.47 8.75 24.73
CA SER A 130 27.28 8.53 23.89
C SER A 130 27.64 8.05 22.49
N LEU A 131 26.77 7.26 21.87
CA LEU A 131 26.90 6.80 20.48
C LEU A 131 25.57 7.02 19.76
N ARG A 132 25.59 7.75 18.64
CA ARG A 132 24.47 7.83 17.71
C ARG A 132 24.47 6.59 16.83
N PHE A 133 23.32 5.98 16.60
CA PHE A 133 23.21 4.77 15.79
C PHE A 133 22.13 4.88 14.73
N ILE A 134 22.22 4.02 13.73
CA ILE A 134 21.16 3.71 12.78
C ILE A 134 20.64 2.32 13.13
N MET A 135 19.31 2.18 13.16
CA MET A 135 18.65 0.89 13.36
C MET A 135 17.80 0.58 12.14
N SER A 136 17.84 -0.68 11.70
CA SER A 136 16.94 -1.23 10.69
C SER A 136 16.12 -2.36 11.29
N LEU A 137 14.92 -2.54 10.75
CA LEU A 137 13.97 -3.60 11.10
C LEU A 137 13.45 -4.22 9.82
N ARG A 138 13.10 -5.51 9.87
CA ARG A 138 12.38 -6.20 8.81
C ARG A 138 10.89 -6.13 9.09
N ALA A 139 10.15 -5.43 8.24
CA ALA A 139 8.70 -5.50 8.18
C ALA A 139 8.26 -6.77 7.45
N ILE A 140 7.22 -7.42 7.97
CA ILE A 140 6.49 -8.47 7.25
C ILE A 140 5.01 -8.11 7.12
N GLY A 141 4.46 -8.40 5.96
CA GLY A 141 3.12 -8.00 5.53
C GLY A 141 2.30 -9.15 4.97
#